data_AF-A0A9D1CR37-F1
#
_entry.id   AF-A0A9D1CR37-F1
#
_cell.length_a   1.000
_cell.length_b   1.000
_cell.length_c   1.000
_cell.angle_alpha   90.00
_cell.angle_beta   90.00
_cell.angle_gamma   90.00
#
_symmetry.space_group_name_H-M   'P 1'
#
loop_
_entity.id
_entity.type
_entity.pdbx_description
1 polymer ?
#
loop_
_entity_poly.entity_id
_entity_poly.type
_entity_poly.pdbx_seq_one_letter_code
_entity_poly.pdbx_strand_id
1 'polypeptide(L)'
;MKHPALCGACAPPCNPCCETPRRYLLDRVVCSGREWIRCLDTCLCVTGLCDCLPAPLTLTEVCWSGAPVCGRPCADARGALVYEVEIPLRAVIRDAACCMHEGCAKVCIKVCLRCPSAGTCGRAVFIPSVRLACGPVCSQGLSFDARLTCDVEGYLVRPEVVCMHGPDRPASPKPLPLYPVPYDYYGN
;
A
#
# COMPACT_ATOMS: atom_id res chain seq x y z
N MET A 1 -59.09 -16.78 -34.06
CA MET A 1 -57.95 -16.56 -34.99
C MET A 1 -57.45 -15.15 -34.72
N LYS A 2 -56.36 -14.97 -33.95
CA LYS A 2 -54.97 -14.69 -34.40
C LYS A 2 -54.83 -13.47 -35.35
N HIS A 3 -54.07 -12.48 -34.86
CA HIS A 3 -53.67 -11.17 -35.41
C HIS A 3 -53.14 -11.18 -36.88
N PRO A 4 -53.06 -10.01 -37.56
CA PRO A 4 -51.91 -9.12 -37.38
C PRO A 4 -52.32 -7.66 -37.09
N ALA A 5 -51.83 -7.11 -35.98
CA ALA A 5 -51.70 -5.67 -35.83
C ALA A 5 -50.38 -5.25 -36.49
N LEU A 6 -50.44 -4.16 -37.25
CA LEU A 6 -49.33 -3.56 -37.97
C LEU A 6 -48.14 -3.27 -37.04
N CYS A 7 -47.00 -3.83 -37.44
CA CYS A 7 -45.68 -3.54 -36.94
C CYS A 7 -45.30 -2.11 -37.38
N GLY A 8 -44.91 -1.24 -36.46
CA GLY A 8 -44.43 0.10 -36.83
C GLY A 8 -44.61 1.21 -35.80
N ALA A 9 -44.43 0.94 -34.50
CA ALA A 9 -44.16 1.99 -33.54
C ALA A 9 -42.71 1.82 -33.09
N CYS A 10 -41.81 2.56 -33.73
CA CYS A 10 -40.44 2.72 -33.25
C CYS A 10 -40.51 3.26 -31.82
N ALA A 11 -40.05 2.47 -30.85
CA ALA A 11 -39.82 2.95 -29.50
C ALA A 11 -38.91 4.19 -29.56
N PRO A 12 -39.14 5.22 -28.74
CA PRO A 12 -38.21 6.34 -28.65
C PRO A 12 -36.83 5.80 -28.26
N PRO A 13 -35.72 6.38 -28.74
CA PRO A 13 -34.39 5.92 -28.35
C PRO A 13 -34.31 6.04 -26.83
N CYS A 14 -34.11 4.90 -26.15
CA CYS A 14 -33.80 4.89 -24.74
C CYS A 14 -32.63 5.85 -24.51
N ASN A 15 -32.86 6.93 -23.75
CA ASN A 15 -31.79 7.81 -23.29
C ASN A 15 -30.66 6.96 -22.69
N PRO A 16 -29.41 7.07 -23.15
CA PRO A 16 -28.27 6.49 -22.45
C PRO A 16 -27.91 7.42 -21.27
N CYS A 17 -28.84 7.62 -20.34
CA CYS A 17 -28.63 8.47 -19.16
C CYS A 17 -28.86 7.73 -17.84
N CYS A 18 -29.03 6.41 -17.87
CA CYS A 18 -28.97 5.59 -16.67
C CYS A 18 -27.59 4.94 -16.61
N GLU A 19 -26.53 5.75 -16.45
CA GLU A 19 -25.25 5.20 -16.01
C GLU A 19 -25.49 4.62 -14.62
N THR A 20 -25.61 3.29 -14.52
CA THR A 20 -25.63 2.60 -13.23
C THR A 20 -24.39 3.03 -12.46
N PRO A 21 -24.52 3.49 -11.21
CA PRO A 21 -23.37 3.96 -10.43
C PRO A 21 -22.34 2.85 -10.36
N ARG A 22 -21.13 3.13 -10.84
CA ARG A 22 -20.02 2.18 -10.75
C ARG A 22 -19.70 2.00 -9.28
N ARG A 23 -19.87 0.78 -8.79
CA ARG A 23 -19.55 0.39 -7.41
C ARG A 23 -18.10 -0.06 -7.38
N TYR A 24 -17.29 0.62 -6.58
CA TYR A 24 -15.89 0.26 -6.34
C TYR A 24 -15.73 -0.25 -4.92
N LEU A 25 -14.91 -1.27 -4.74
CA LEU A 25 -14.42 -1.64 -3.42
C LEU A 25 -13.15 -0.81 -3.17
N LEU A 26 -13.21 0.08 -2.18
CA LEU A 26 -12.07 0.86 -1.74
C LEU A 26 -11.64 0.40 -0.35
N ASP A 27 -10.34 0.29 -0.18
CA ASP A 27 -9.70 -0.07 1.07
C ASP A 27 -9.82 1.12 2.05
N ARG A 28 -10.65 0.99 3.07
CA ARG A 28 -10.79 1.99 4.14
C ARG A 28 -9.95 1.59 5.35
N VAL A 29 -9.15 2.53 5.85
CA VAL A 29 -8.43 2.39 7.12
C VAL A 29 -9.42 2.44 8.28
N VAL A 30 -9.49 1.37 9.05
CA VAL A 30 -10.38 1.20 10.21
C VAL A 30 -9.68 1.61 11.49
N CYS A 31 -8.43 1.20 11.66
CA CYS A 31 -7.58 1.64 12.76
C CYS A 31 -6.12 1.70 12.33
N SER A 32 -5.33 2.48 13.06
CA SER A 32 -3.89 2.61 12.85
C SER A 32 -3.14 2.49 14.16
N GLY A 33 -1.86 2.17 14.03
CA GLY A 33 -0.90 2.13 15.11
C GLY A 33 0.48 2.48 14.56
N ARG A 34 1.35 2.95 15.44
CA ARG A 34 2.74 3.21 15.10
C ARG A 34 3.61 2.75 16.25
N GLU A 35 4.63 1.97 15.92
CA GLU A 35 5.66 1.56 16.87
C GLU A 35 6.99 2.15 16.44
N TRP A 36 7.67 2.82 17.37
CA TRP A 36 8.98 3.42 17.12
C TRP A 36 10.00 3.00 18.16
N ILE A 37 10.94 2.15 17.73
CA ILE A 37 12.05 1.64 18.54
C ILE A 37 13.32 2.35 18.10
N ARG A 38 13.84 3.24 18.93
CA ARG A 38 15.03 4.05 18.61
C ARG A 38 16.34 3.24 18.63
N CYS A 39 16.42 2.30 19.58
CA CYS A 39 17.61 1.51 19.85
C CYS A 39 17.20 0.04 20.03
N LEU A 40 17.00 -0.64 18.91
CA LEU A 40 16.79 -2.08 18.89
C LEU A 40 18.14 -2.77 18.78
N ASP A 41 18.64 -3.30 19.89
CA ASP A 41 19.82 -4.15 19.91
C ASP A 41 19.45 -5.54 19.39
N THR A 42 20.10 -5.98 18.30
CA THR A 42 19.80 -7.26 17.65
C THR A 42 21.06 -7.91 17.06
N CYS A 43 21.11 -9.24 17.08
CA CYS A 43 22.05 -10.00 16.28
C CYS A 43 21.48 -10.16 14.87
N LEU A 44 22.00 -9.40 13.91
CA LEU A 44 21.54 -9.41 12.52
C LEU A 44 22.32 -10.46 11.72
N CYS A 45 21.66 -11.57 11.40
CA CYS A 45 22.23 -12.60 10.54
C CYS A 45 21.94 -12.28 9.06
N VAL A 46 22.99 -12.06 8.28
CA VAL A 46 22.91 -11.77 6.85
C VAL A 46 23.05 -13.07 6.05
N THR A 47 22.21 -13.22 5.03
CA THR A 47 22.07 -14.41 4.19
C THR A 47 22.10 -14.03 2.71
N GLY A 48 22.21 -15.01 1.82
CA GLY A 48 22.30 -14.75 0.37
C GLY A 48 23.67 -14.30 -0.11
N LEU A 49 24.70 -14.44 0.73
CA LEU A 49 26.10 -14.16 0.42
C LEU A 49 26.93 -15.44 0.45
N CYS A 50 28.11 -15.40 -0.16
CA CYS A 50 29.08 -16.49 -0.11
C CYS A 50 29.68 -16.59 1.31
N ASP A 51 29.84 -17.80 1.84
CA ASP A 51 30.45 -18.02 3.17
C ASP A 51 31.96 -17.71 3.19
N CYS A 52 32.59 -17.56 2.02
CA CYS A 52 34.03 -17.38 1.86
C CYS A 52 34.47 -15.91 1.75
N LEU A 53 33.65 -14.95 2.19
CA LEU A 53 34.00 -13.54 2.09
C LEU A 53 35.23 -13.21 2.97
N PRO A 54 36.21 -12.44 2.47
CA PRO A 54 37.39 -12.06 3.25
C PRO A 54 37.02 -11.25 4.50
N ALA A 55 37.20 -11.83 5.68
CA ALA A 55 37.03 -11.13 6.96
C ALA A 55 38.19 -10.14 7.23
N PRO A 56 37.97 -9.04 7.99
CA PRO A 56 36.73 -8.67 8.67
C PRO A 56 35.64 -8.16 7.72
N LEU A 57 34.39 -8.47 8.04
CA LEU A 57 33.21 -7.95 7.38
C LEU A 57 32.68 -6.73 8.14
N THR A 58 32.21 -5.72 7.43
CA THR A 58 31.70 -4.48 8.00
C THR A 58 30.30 -4.22 7.47
N LEU A 59 29.28 -4.26 8.33
CA LEU A 59 27.91 -3.88 7.98
C LEU A 59 27.84 -2.36 7.88
N THR A 60 27.61 -1.83 6.67
CA THR A 60 27.63 -0.39 6.40
C THR A 60 26.24 0.23 6.29
N GLU A 61 25.26 -0.54 5.82
CA GLU A 61 23.89 -0.06 5.63
C GLU A 61 22.89 -1.18 5.92
N VAL A 62 21.76 -0.83 6.49
CA VAL A 62 20.58 -1.69 6.63
C VAL A 62 19.36 -0.86 6.29
N CYS A 63 18.49 -1.37 5.43
CA CYS A 63 17.22 -0.75 5.08
C CYS A 63 16.14 -1.79 4.81
N TRP A 64 14.86 -1.37 4.79
CA TRP A 64 13.78 -2.25 4.33
C TRP A 64 14.01 -2.64 2.87
N SER A 65 13.88 -3.93 2.55
CA SER A 65 14.14 -4.44 1.20
C SER A 65 13.07 -4.08 0.16
N GLY A 66 11.94 -3.49 0.58
CA GLY A 66 10.77 -3.29 -0.27
C GLY A 66 9.88 -4.53 -0.40
N ALA A 67 10.31 -5.69 0.12
CA ALA A 67 9.51 -6.91 0.08
C ALA A 67 8.29 -6.83 1.02
N PRO A 68 7.21 -7.57 0.72
CA PRO A 68 6.00 -7.58 1.54
C PRO A 68 6.29 -7.92 2.99
N VAL A 69 5.63 -7.20 3.90
CA VAL A 69 5.76 -7.38 5.34
C VAL A 69 4.62 -8.24 5.85
N CYS A 70 4.97 -9.32 6.57
CA CYS A 70 4.00 -10.23 7.15
C CYS A 70 3.82 -9.94 8.64
N GLY A 71 2.58 -9.73 9.06
CA GLY A 71 2.21 -9.61 10.47
C GLY A 71 1.36 -10.79 10.92
N ARG A 72 1.71 -11.40 12.04
CA ARG A 72 0.92 -12.45 12.69
C ARG A 72 0.23 -11.89 13.93
N PRO A 73 -1.09 -12.06 14.09
CA PRO A 73 -1.76 -11.66 15.32
C PRO A 73 -1.17 -12.40 16.52
N CYS A 74 -0.90 -11.66 17.60
CA CYS A 74 -0.46 -12.21 18.88
C CYS A 74 -1.56 -12.00 19.91
N ALA A 75 -1.74 -12.98 20.80
CA ALA A 75 -2.62 -12.80 21.95
C ALA A 75 -2.07 -11.71 22.86
N ASP A 76 -2.89 -10.71 23.18
CA ASP A 76 -2.64 -9.77 24.26
C ASP A 76 -3.67 -9.98 25.38
N ALA A 77 -3.22 -9.94 26.62
CA ALA A 77 -4.05 -10.09 27.81
C ALA A 77 -5.02 -8.92 28.01
N ARG A 78 -4.87 -7.82 27.27
CA ARG A 78 -5.64 -6.57 27.43
C ARG A 78 -6.60 -6.25 26.28
N GLY A 79 -6.80 -7.18 25.35
CA GLY A 79 -7.74 -7.00 24.24
C GLY A 79 -7.26 -6.01 23.15
N ALA A 80 -5.99 -5.63 23.14
CA ALA A 80 -5.40 -4.87 22.04
C ALA A 80 -5.06 -5.78 20.86
N LEU A 81 -5.18 -5.26 19.63
CA LEU A 81 -4.74 -5.96 18.43
C LEU A 81 -3.23 -5.80 18.27
N VAL A 82 -2.48 -6.79 18.72
CA VAL A 82 -1.01 -6.81 18.61
C VAL A 82 -0.60 -7.75 17.48
N TYR A 83 0.34 -7.31 16.65
CA TYR A 83 0.93 -8.10 15.59
C TYR A 83 2.43 -8.26 15.81
N GLU A 84 2.93 -9.47 15.66
CA GLU A 84 4.35 -9.72 15.44
C GLU A 84 4.64 -9.58 13.95
N VAL A 85 5.47 -8.60 13.61
CA VAL A 85 5.75 -8.14 12.27
C VAL A 85 7.18 -8.52 11.90
N GLU A 86 7.34 -9.37 10.89
CA GLU A 86 8.64 -9.73 10.32
C GLU A 86 8.97 -8.76 9.18
N ILE A 87 10.03 -7.97 9.37
CA ILE A 87 10.49 -6.96 8.40
C ILE A 87 11.67 -7.55 7.62
N PRO A 88 11.54 -7.74 6.30
CA PRO A 88 12.66 -8.15 5.46
C PRO A 88 13.59 -6.97 5.22
N LEU A 89 14.89 -7.20 5.41
CA LEU A 89 15.91 -6.17 5.35
C LEU A 89 16.91 -6.47 4.23
N ARG A 90 17.35 -5.40 3.58
CA ARG A 90 18.55 -5.36 2.74
C ARG A 90 19.71 -4.92 3.61
N ALA A 91 20.78 -5.68 3.61
CA ALA A 91 22.01 -5.39 4.34
C ALA A 91 23.16 -5.21 3.34
N VAL A 92 23.92 -4.13 3.50
CA VAL A 92 25.13 -3.86 2.70
C VAL A 92 26.35 -4.08 3.57
N ILE A 93 27.25 -4.94 3.10
CA ILE A 93 28.46 -5.34 3.81
C ILE A 93 29.67 -4.99 2.96
N ARG A 94 30.73 -4.52 3.62
CA ARG A 94 32.07 -4.38 3.04
C ARG A 94 32.98 -5.48 3.57
N ASP A 95 33.70 -6.17 2.69
CA ASP A 95 34.72 -7.14 3.08
C ASP A 95 36.10 -6.50 3.32
N ALA A 96 37.10 -7.30 3.72
CA ALA A 96 38.46 -6.83 3.95
C ALA A 96 39.19 -6.39 2.67
N ALA A 97 38.77 -6.89 1.52
CA ALA A 97 39.26 -6.46 0.21
C ALA A 97 38.60 -5.15 -0.26
N CYS A 98 37.78 -4.52 0.60
CA CYS A 98 37.01 -3.31 0.34
C CYS A 98 35.89 -3.45 -0.70
N CYS A 99 35.53 -4.68 -1.08
CA CYS A 99 34.41 -4.97 -1.97
C CYS A 99 33.08 -4.86 -1.23
N MET A 100 32.04 -4.40 -1.93
CA MET A 100 30.69 -4.22 -1.39
C MET A 100 29.81 -5.40 -1.81
N HIS A 101 29.02 -5.89 -0.86
CA HIS A 101 28.16 -7.05 -1.00
C HIS A 101 26.77 -6.73 -0.46
N GLU A 102 25.74 -7.29 -1.09
CA GLU A 102 24.36 -7.11 -0.68
C GLU A 102 23.76 -8.45 -0.26
N GLY A 103 23.22 -8.49 0.95
CA GLY A 103 22.58 -9.68 1.51
C GLY A 103 21.22 -9.37 2.12
N CYS A 104 20.53 -10.44 2.48
CA CYS A 104 19.20 -10.40 3.08
C CYS A 104 19.30 -10.63 4.58
N ALA A 105 18.56 -9.85 5.36
CA ALA A 105 18.38 -10.09 6.79
C ALA A 105 16.92 -9.89 7.17
N LYS A 106 16.58 -10.08 8.44
CA LYS A 106 15.23 -9.84 8.94
C LYS A 106 15.25 -9.39 10.40
N VAL A 107 14.22 -8.64 10.78
CA VAL A 107 13.98 -8.28 12.18
C VAL A 107 12.49 -8.45 12.50
N CYS A 108 12.20 -8.92 13.72
CA CYS A 108 10.84 -9.09 14.21
C CYS A 108 10.53 -8.03 15.25
N ILE A 109 9.40 -7.34 15.10
CA ILE A 109 8.93 -6.36 16.09
C ILE A 109 7.45 -6.55 16.40
N LYS A 110 6.99 -6.08 17.55
CA LYS A 110 5.56 -6.07 17.89
C LYS A 110 4.95 -4.71 17.60
N VAL A 111 3.82 -4.68 16.90
CA VAL A 111 3.09 -3.46 16.57
C VAL A 111 1.68 -3.56 17.14
N CYS A 112 1.28 -2.55 17.92
CA CYS A 112 -0.05 -2.49 18.52
C CYS A 112 -0.97 -1.59 17.68
N LEU A 113 -2.09 -2.13 17.22
CA LEU A 113 -3.15 -1.37 16.54
C LEU A 113 -4.23 -1.01 17.56
N ARG A 114 -4.53 0.29 17.68
CA ARG A 114 -5.57 0.78 18.60
C ARG A 114 -6.91 0.73 17.87
N CYS A 115 -7.66 -0.35 18.05
CA CYS A 115 -8.95 -0.54 17.41
C CYS A 115 -10.10 -0.30 18.41
N PRO A 116 -11.11 0.53 18.07
CA PRO A 116 -12.18 0.92 18.99
C PRO A 116 -13.26 -0.15 19.21
N SER A 117 -13.26 -1.25 18.45
CA SER A 117 -14.23 -2.35 18.64
C SER A 117 -13.63 -3.72 18.31
N ALA A 118 -13.87 -4.68 19.20
CA ALA A 118 -13.50 -6.08 19.06
C ALA A 118 -14.44 -6.76 18.04
N GLY A 119 -14.14 -6.64 16.75
CA GLY A 119 -14.99 -7.24 15.72
C GLY A 119 -14.57 -6.96 14.28
N THR A 120 -13.28 -6.70 14.04
CA THR A 120 -12.83 -6.19 12.75
C THR A 120 -12.33 -7.29 11.84
N CYS A 121 -13.20 -7.75 10.92
CA CYS A 121 -12.77 -8.37 9.68
C CYS A 121 -12.01 -7.34 8.83
N GLY A 122 -10.71 -7.54 8.65
CA GLY A 122 -9.86 -6.64 7.88
C GLY A 122 -8.48 -7.24 7.64
N ARG A 123 -7.77 -6.70 6.65
CA ARG A 123 -6.38 -7.04 6.34
C ARG A 123 -5.45 -6.06 7.04
N ALA A 124 -4.44 -6.56 7.73
CA ALA A 124 -3.39 -5.72 8.29
C ALA A 124 -2.36 -5.36 7.20
N VAL A 125 -1.92 -4.11 7.18
CA VAL A 125 -0.89 -3.58 6.29
C VAL A 125 0.16 -2.88 7.15
N PHE A 126 1.44 -3.16 6.90
CA PHE A 126 2.56 -2.61 7.67
C PHE A 126 3.53 -1.90 6.74
N ILE A 127 3.95 -0.69 7.13
CA ILE A 127 4.90 0.15 6.39
C ILE A 127 6.10 0.39 7.31
N PRO A 128 7.23 -0.29 7.07
CA PRO A 128 8.40 -0.16 7.90
C PRO A 128 9.40 0.87 7.37
N SER A 129 10.15 1.45 8.30
CA SER A 129 11.37 2.22 8.07
C SER A 129 12.42 1.71 9.06
N VAL A 130 13.51 1.17 8.53
CA VAL A 130 14.60 0.59 9.33
C VAL A 130 15.92 1.18 8.86
N ARG A 131 16.79 1.53 9.82
CA ARG A 131 18.17 1.95 9.56
C ARG A 131 19.10 1.57 10.70
N LEU A 132 20.41 1.54 10.42
CA LEU A 132 21.43 1.50 11.47
C LEU A 132 21.34 2.77 12.35
N ALA A 133 21.32 2.59 13.67
CA ALA A 133 21.26 3.68 14.63
C ALA A 133 22.65 4.19 15.02
N CYS A 134 23.64 3.30 15.06
CA CYS A 134 25.05 3.62 15.23
C CYS A 134 25.85 3.04 14.05
N GLY A 135 27.09 3.51 13.90
CA GLY A 135 27.92 3.39 12.72
C GLY A 135 28.21 1.96 12.20
N PRO A 136 29.18 1.83 11.30
CA PRO A 136 29.49 0.54 10.71
C PRO A 136 29.84 -0.49 11.78
N VAL A 137 29.28 -1.70 11.66
CA VAL A 137 29.47 -2.78 12.64
C VAL A 137 30.40 -3.82 12.05
N CYS A 138 31.53 -4.06 12.69
CA CYS A 138 32.49 -5.07 12.24
C CYS A 138 32.15 -6.45 12.83
N SER A 139 32.35 -7.51 12.05
CA SER A 139 32.22 -8.89 12.47
C SER A 139 33.23 -9.78 11.73
N GLN A 140 33.55 -10.94 12.30
CA GLN A 140 34.36 -11.97 11.65
C GLN A 140 33.54 -12.86 10.71
N GLY A 141 32.20 -12.74 10.73
CA GLY A 141 31.30 -13.51 9.87
C GLY A 141 30.05 -12.71 9.52
N LEU A 142 29.02 -13.41 9.02
CA LEU A 142 27.77 -12.80 8.54
C LEU A 142 26.75 -12.48 9.64
N SER A 143 27.16 -12.51 10.91
CA SER A 143 26.32 -12.15 12.06
C SER A 143 26.87 -10.89 12.72
N PHE A 144 26.04 -9.86 12.87
CA PHE A 144 26.43 -8.54 13.35
C PHE A 144 25.62 -8.13 14.57
N ASP A 145 26.29 -7.74 15.66
CA ASP A 145 25.63 -7.11 16.80
C ASP A 145 25.32 -5.65 16.46
N ALA A 146 24.14 -5.44 15.89
CA ALA A 146 23.72 -4.16 15.34
C ALA A 146 22.66 -3.50 16.22
N ARG A 147 22.73 -2.17 16.29
CA ARG A 147 21.67 -1.35 16.86
C ARG A 147 20.90 -0.68 15.74
N LEU A 148 19.60 -0.96 15.67
CA LEU A 148 18.71 -0.42 14.64
C LEU A 148 17.77 0.64 15.21
N THR A 149 17.40 1.61 14.37
CA THR A 149 16.19 2.40 14.54
C THR A 149 15.12 1.81 13.64
N CYS A 150 14.00 1.40 14.23
CA CYS A 150 12.87 0.80 13.54
C CYS A 150 11.61 1.62 13.82
N ASP A 151 10.93 2.04 12.77
CA ASP A 151 9.64 2.72 12.83
C ASP A 151 8.67 1.96 11.94
N VAL A 152 7.53 1.55 12.47
CA VAL A 152 6.54 0.79 11.70
C VAL A 152 5.16 1.35 11.94
N GLU A 153 4.55 1.78 10.84
CA GLU A 153 3.15 2.15 10.79
C GLU A 153 2.33 0.92 10.40
N GLY A 154 1.31 0.62 11.20
CA GLY A 154 0.39 -0.48 10.96
C GLY A 154 -1.02 0.06 10.75
N TYR A 155 -1.72 -0.53 9.79
CA TYR A 155 -3.08 -0.16 9.41
C TYR A 155 -3.94 -1.41 9.34
N LEU A 156 -5.12 -1.37 9.95
CA LEU A 156 -6.15 -2.36 9.67
C LEU A 156 -7.07 -1.80 8.59
N VAL A 157 -7.15 -2.49 7.46
CA VAL A 157 -7.86 -2.05 6.28
C VAL A 157 -9.03 -2.98 6.02
N ARG A 158 -10.19 -2.41 5.69
CA ARG A 158 -11.40 -3.17 5.32
C ARG A 158 -11.92 -2.66 3.98
N PRO A 159 -12.29 -3.56 3.04
CA PRO A 159 -12.92 -3.15 1.80
C PRO A 159 -14.32 -2.60 2.09
N GLU A 160 -14.63 -1.40 1.58
CA GLU A 160 -15.96 -0.79 1.64
C GLU A 160 -16.45 -0.44 0.23
N VAL A 161 -17.74 -0.63 -0.01
CA VAL A 161 -18.38 -0.28 -1.28
C VAL A 161 -18.58 1.22 -1.33
N VAL A 162 -17.95 1.88 -2.30
CA VAL A 162 -18.15 3.30 -2.59
C VAL A 162 -18.90 3.42 -3.91
N CYS A 163 -20.07 4.06 -3.85
CA CYS A 163 -20.84 4.45 -5.02
C CYS A 163 -20.35 5.83 -5.47
N MET A 164 -19.47 5.88 -6.46
CA MET A 164 -19.20 7.14 -7.16
C MET A 164 -20.45 7.47 -7.97
N HIS A 165 -21.14 8.56 -7.63
CA HIS A 165 -21.99 9.21 -8.62
C HIS A 165 -21.03 9.65 -9.74
N GLY A 166 -21.39 9.38 -10.99
CA GLY A 166 -20.58 9.84 -12.13
C GLY A 166 -20.26 11.33 -11.96
N PRO A 167 -19.15 11.84 -12.52
CA PRO A 167 -18.87 13.27 -12.46
C PRO A 167 -20.15 13.99 -12.90
N ASP A 168 -20.65 14.92 -12.10
CA ASP A 168 -21.76 15.78 -12.48
C ASP A 168 -21.37 16.36 -13.83
N ARG A 169 -21.93 15.81 -14.91
CA ARG A 169 -21.62 16.27 -16.26
C ARG A 169 -22.09 17.71 -16.23
N PRO A 170 -21.21 18.72 -16.35
CA PRO A 170 -21.67 20.10 -16.31
C PRO A 170 -22.74 20.20 -17.39
N ALA A 171 -23.94 20.67 -17.00
CA ALA A 171 -25.04 20.79 -17.93
C ALA A 171 -24.52 21.49 -19.18
N SER A 172 -24.51 20.78 -20.31
CA SER A 172 -23.99 21.32 -21.55
C SER A 172 -24.66 22.68 -21.78
N PRO A 173 -23.90 23.78 -21.93
CA PRO A 173 -24.53 25.08 -22.13
C PRO A 173 -25.46 24.96 -23.33
N LYS A 174 -26.70 25.43 -23.18
CA LYS A 174 -27.67 25.47 -24.28
C LYS A 174 -26.95 26.11 -25.48
N PRO A 175 -27.02 25.52 -26.69
CA PRO A 175 -26.35 26.09 -27.85
C PRO A 175 -26.91 27.49 -28.07
N LEU A 176 -26.08 28.49 -27.82
CA LEU A 176 -26.37 29.87 -28.20
C LEU A 176 -26.35 29.91 -29.74
N PRO A 177 -27.34 30.53 -30.39
CA PRO A 177 -27.27 30.70 -31.84
C PRO A 177 -26.02 31.51 -32.16
N LEU A 178 -25.17 30.96 -33.03
CA LEU A 178 -23.99 31.67 -33.52
C LEU A 178 -24.49 32.89 -34.32
N TYR A 179 -24.20 34.08 -33.82
CA TYR A 179 -24.48 35.32 -34.54
C TYR A 179 -23.34 35.58 -35.55
N PRO A 180 -23.64 36.08 -36.76
CA PRO A 180 -24.96 36.52 -37.23
C PRO A 180 -25.79 35.42 -37.89
N VAL A 181 -27.10 35.50 -37.66
CA VAL A 181 -28.12 34.75 -38.42
C VAL A 181 -28.07 35.23 -39.88
N PRO A 182 -27.92 34.34 -40.87
CA PRO A 182 -27.97 34.73 -42.28
C PRO A 182 -29.34 35.31 -42.62
N TYR A 183 -29.37 36.47 -43.28
CA TYR A 183 -30.60 37.03 -43.84
C TYR A 183 -31.03 36.19 -45.06
N ASP A 184 -32.24 35.65 -45.03
CA ASP A 184 -32.87 35.05 -46.20
C ASP A 184 -33.25 36.16 -47.19
N TYR A 185 -32.44 36.35 -48.24
CA TYR A 185 -32.84 37.08 -49.43
C TYR A 185 -33.67 36.14 -50.33
N TYR A 186 -34.99 36.13 -50.15
CA TYR A 186 -35.93 35.71 -51.19
C TYR A 186 -36.30 36.93 -52.03
N GLY A 187 -36.08 36.82 -53.34
CA GLY A 187 -36.29 37.89 -54.32
C GLY A 187 -37.76 38.23 -54.59
N ASN A 188 -37.93 39.35 -55.30
CA ASN A 188 -38.97 39.50 -56.33
C ASN A 188 -38.30 39.34 -57.68
#